data_AF-A0AAV5MCM7-F1
#
_entry.id   AF-A0AAV5MCM7-F1
#
_cell.length_a   1.000
_cell.length_b   1.000
_cell.length_c   1.000
_cell.angle_alpha   90.00
_cell.angle_beta   90.00
_cell.angle_gamma   90.00
#
_symmetry.space_group_name_H-M   'P 1'
#
loop_
_entity.id
_entity.type
_entity.pdbx_description
1 polymer ?
#
loop_
_entity_poly.entity_id
_entity_poly.type
_entity_poly.pdbx_seq_one_letter_code
_entity_poly.pdbx_strand_id
1 'polypeptide(L)' 'MARTGSRMGHDTIVDGMVKDGLWDVYNDFGMGVCAEFCADQHSIMREEQDSYAIWSFERGIAAQNNVLFSWEIVPVQL' A
#
# COMPACT_ATOMS: atom_id res chain seq x y z
N MET A 1 9.68 25.42 5.00
CA MET A 1 10.32 25.43 3.64
C MET A 1 11.83 25.34 3.82
N ALA A 2 12.40 24.14 3.73
CA ALA A 2 13.84 23.93 3.96
C ALA A 2 14.75 24.51 2.86
N ARG A 3 14.23 24.78 1.65
CA ARG A 3 15.01 25.31 0.50
C ARG A 3 15.64 26.69 0.77
N THR A 4 15.02 27.51 1.61
CA THR A 4 15.50 28.86 2.00
C THR A 4 15.92 28.93 3.48
N GLY A 5 15.98 27.79 4.16
CA GLY A 5 16.34 27.67 5.57
C GLY A 5 15.15 27.85 6.52
N SER A 6 14.99 26.89 7.43
CA SER A 6 14.04 27.01 8.55
C SER A 6 14.69 27.84 9.65
N ARG A 7 14.22 29.08 9.85
CA ARG A 7 14.91 30.07 10.71
C ARG A 7 14.69 29.81 12.22
N MET A 8 13.48 29.41 12.62
CA MET A 8 13.13 29.00 13.99
C MET A 8 11.71 28.39 13.97
N GLY A 9 11.51 27.24 14.61
CA GLY A 9 10.22 26.52 14.65
C GLY A 9 10.39 25.01 14.48
N HIS A 10 9.29 24.26 14.65
CA HIS A 10 9.27 22.82 14.38
C HIS A 10 9.20 22.61 12.86
N ASP A 11 10.12 21.82 12.32
CA ASP A 11 10.10 21.40 10.91
C ASP A 11 9.76 19.92 10.85
N THR A 12 8.98 19.53 9.85
CA THR A 12 8.56 18.14 9.65
C THR A 12 9.35 17.52 8.51
N ILE A 13 10.00 16.39 8.79
CA ILE A 13 10.59 15.55 7.74
C ILE A 13 9.43 14.77 7.12
N VAL A 14 9.18 15.03 5.84
CA VAL A 14 8.09 14.39 5.11
C VAL A 14 8.61 13.14 4.40
N ASP A 15 7.95 12.02 4.63
CA ASP A 15 8.17 10.79 3.88
C ASP A 15 7.58 10.94 2.46
N GLY A 16 8.46 10.89 1.45
CA GLY A 16 8.08 11.05 0.06
C GLY A 16 7.26 9.88 -0.50
N MET A 17 7.48 8.65 -0.03
CA MET A 17 6.70 7.49 -0.47
C MET A 17 5.26 7.61 0.03
N VAL A 18 5.08 7.99 1.29
CA VAL A 18 3.75 8.15 1.87
C VAL A 18 3.03 9.32 1.23
N LYS A 19 3.70 10.48 1.14
CA LYS A 19 3.10 11.70 0.59
C LYS A 19 2.71 11.57 -0.88
N ASP A 20 3.58 10.99 -1.70
CA ASP A 20 3.37 10.99 -3.16
C ASP A 20 2.61 9.75 -3.64
N GLY A 21 2.61 8.64 -2.89
CA GLY A 21 2.03 7.37 -3.33
C GLY A 21 0.85 6.84 -2.51
N LEU A 22 0.76 7.16 -1.21
CA LEU A 22 -0.16 6.48 -0.27
C LEU A 22 -1.06 7.43 0.52
N TRP A 23 -1.06 8.72 0.20
CA TRP A 23 -1.86 9.74 0.88
C TRP A 23 -2.95 10.29 -0.05
N ASP A 24 -4.18 10.36 0.44
CA ASP A 24 -5.27 11.03 -0.29
C ASP A 24 -5.09 12.55 -0.19
N VAL A 25 -4.87 13.18 -1.34
CA VAL A 25 -4.66 14.64 -1.44
C VAL A 25 -5.93 15.43 -1.12
N TYR A 26 -7.12 14.84 -1.29
CA TYR A 26 -8.40 15.53 -1.10
C TYR A 26 -8.94 15.42 0.32
N ASN A 27 -8.72 14.27 0.97
CA ASN A 27 -9.32 13.98 2.27
C ASN A 27 -8.31 13.95 3.43
N ASP A 28 -7.01 14.16 3.16
CA ASP A 28 -5.93 14.23 4.14
C ASP A 28 -5.83 13.00 5.06
N PHE A 29 -6.00 11.81 4.48
CA PHE A 29 -5.79 10.54 5.18
C PHE A 29 -5.08 9.51 4.30
N GLY A 30 -4.41 8.54 4.94
CA GLY A 30 -3.70 7.48 4.24
C GLY A 30 -4.66 6.47 3.57
N MET A 31 -4.23 5.87 2.46
CA MET A 31 -5.03 4.90 1.68
C MET A 31 -5.62 3.75 2.50
N GLY A 32 -5.01 3.37 3.63
CA GLY A 32 -5.58 2.38 4.55
C GLY A 32 -6.94 2.77 5.12
N VAL A 33 -7.16 4.07 5.38
CA VAL A 33 -8.44 4.59 5.86
C VAL A 33 -9.50 4.54 4.74
N CYS A 34 -9.10 4.71 3.47
CA CYS A 34 -10.01 4.46 2.33
C CYS A 34 -10.54 3.02 2.35
N ALA A 35 -9.67 2.05 2.66
CA ALA A 35 -10.03 0.64 2.71
C ALA A 35 -11.01 0.33 3.85
N GLU A 36 -10.82 0.94 5.02
CA GLU A 36 -11.75 0.82 6.15
C GLU A 36 -13.13 1.39 5.81
N PHE A 37 -13.20 2.56 5.16
CA PHE A 37 -14.48 3.12 4.70
C PHE A 37 -15.20 2.20 3.71
N CYS A 38 -14.45 1.57 2.79
CA CYS A 38 -15.00 0.60 1.85
C CYS A 38 -15.54 -0.64 2.58
N ALA A 39 -14.79 -1.17 3.55
CA ALA A 39 -15.20 -2.31 4.35
C ALA A 39 -16.49 -2.01 5.14
N ASP A 40 -16.59 -0.83 5.74
CA ASP A 40 -17.79 -0.41 6.49
C ASP A 40 -19.00 -0.23 5.56
N GLN A 41 -18.83 0.49 4.44
CA GLN A 41 -19.91 0.72 3.46
C GLN A 41 -20.46 -0.57 2.83
N HIS A 42 -19.60 -1.57 2.63
CA HIS A 42 -19.99 -2.84 2.05
C HIS A 42 -20.23 -3.95 3.09
N SER A 43 -20.15 -3.61 4.38
CA SER A 43 -20.31 -4.56 5.50
C SER A 43 -19.39 -5.78 5.39
N ILE A 44 -18.15 -5.57 4.94
CA ILE A 44 -17.14 -6.62 4.79
C ILE A 44 -16.53 -6.90 6.16
N MET A 45 -16.77 -8.10 6.68
CA MET A 45 -16.32 -8.51 7.98
C MET A 45 -14.81 -8.75 7.98
N ARG A 46 -14.18 -8.60 9.14
CA ARG A 46 -12.73 -8.81 9.30
C ARG A 46 -12.32 -10.24 8.90
N GLU A 47 -13.15 -11.22 9.23
CA GLU A 47 -12.92 -12.62 8.91
C GLU A 47 -12.95 -12.88 7.41
N GLU A 48 -13.76 -12.12 6.66
CA GLU A 48 -13.83 -12.20 5.20
C GLU A 48 -12.57 -11.61 4.55
N GLN A 49 -12.08 -10.48 5.08
CA GLN A 49 -10.82 -9.88 4.64
C GLN A 49 -9.64 -10.82 4.89
N ASP A 50 -9.57 -11.42 6.09
CA ASP A 50 -8.51 -12.36 6.46
C ASP A 50 -8.58 -13.63 5.61
N SER A 51 -9.78 -14.18 5.38
CA SER A 51 -9.98 -15.36 4.53
C SER A 51 -9.55 -15.09 3.09
N TYR A 52 -9.88 -13.91 2.56
CA TYR A 52 -9.45 -13.51 1.22
C TYR A 52 -7.92 -13.34 1.12
N ALA A 53 -7.29 -12.74 2.13
CA ALA A 53 -5.85 -12.60 2.18
C ALA A 53 -5.15 -13.96 2.16
N ILE A 54 -5.58 -14.91 3.00
CA ILE A 54 -5.04 -16.28 3.03
C ILE A 54 -5.19 -16.95 1.66
N TRP A 55 -6.40 -16.92 1.08
CA TRP A 55 -6.65 -17.50 -0.23
C TRP A 55 -5.80 -16.88 -1.34
N SER A 56 -5.59 -15.56 -1.31
CA SER A 56 -4.71 -14.86 -2.25
C SER A 56 -3.26 -15.33 -2.12
N PHE A 57 -2.76 -15.51 -0.90
CA PHE A 57 -1.40 -16.03 -0.66
C PHE A 57 -1.24 -17.47 -1.15
N GLU A 58 -2.21 -18.35 -0.85
CA GLU A 58 -2.20 -19.73 -1.31
C GLU A 58 -2.13 -19.81 -2.84
N ARG A 59 -2.90 -18.96 -3.54
CA ARG A 59 -2.86 -18.87 -5.00
C ARG A 59 -1.54 -18.33 -5.52
N GLY A 60 -0.96 -17.32 -4.87
CA GLY A 60 0.34 -16.76 -5.24
C GLY A 60 1.46 -17.80 -5.13
N ILE A 61 1.49 -18.54 -4.02
CA ILE A 61 2.45 -19.63 -3.78
C ILE A 61 2.26 -20.74 -4.83
N ALA A 62 1.03 -21.15 -5.09
CA ALA A 62 0.75 -22.16 -6.11
C ALA A 62 1.17 -21.70 -7.52
N ALA A 63 0.93 -20.44 -7.89
CA ALA A 63 1.31 -19.89 -9.18
C ALA A 63 2.83 -19.80 -9.35
N GLN A 64 3.55 -19.40 -8.30
CA GLN A 64 5.01 -19.39 -8.28
C GLN A 64 5.57 -20.81 -8.44
N ASN A 65 5.04 -21.78 -7.68
CA ASN A 65 5.49 -23.18 -7.74
C ASN A 65 5.22 -23.83 -9.11
N ASN A 66 4.13 -23.42 -9.77
CA ASN A 66 3.77 -23.88 -11.11
C ASN A 66 4.40 -23.03 -12.23
N VAL A 67 5.34 -22.13 -11.90
CA VAL A 67 6.12 -21.34 -12.87
C VAL A 67 5.24 -20.46 -13.77
N LEU A 68 4.07 -20.04 -13.28
CA LEU A 68 3.09 -19.26 -14.06
C LEU A 68 3.52 -17.82 -14.30
N PHE A 69 4.43 -17.27 -13.49
CA PHE A 69 4.96 -15.90 -13.65
C PHE A 69 6.21 -15.83 -14.54
N SER A 70 6.66 -16.96 -15.09
CA SER A 70 7.89 -17.02 -15.91
C SER A 70 7.86 -16.16 -17.17
N TRP A 71 6.67 -15.84 -17.69
CA TRP A 71 6.51 -15.00 -18.89
C TRP A 71 6.53 -13.49 -18.58
N GLU A 72 6.28 -13.08 -17.34
CA GLU A 72 6.25 -11.66 -16.93
C GLU A 72 7.48 -11.24 -16.11
N ILE A 73 8.19 -12.19 -15.48
CA ILE A 73 9.38 -11.91 -14.67
C ILE A 73 10.64 -11.94 -15.53
N VAL A 74 11.26 -10.77 -15.73
CA VAL A 74 12.61 -10.66 -16.31
C VAL A 74 13.65 -10.65 -15.19
N PRO A 75 14.71 -11.48 -15.25
CA PRO A 75 15.74 -11.48 -14.22
C PRO A 75 16.55 -10.18 -14.24
N VAL A 76 16.67 -9.53 -13.08
CA VAL A 76 17.56 -8.37 -12.89
C VAL A 76 18.92 -8.90 -12.43
N GLN A 77 19.95 -8.66 -13.23
CA GLN A 77 21.34 -8.97 -12.88
C GLN A 77 21.92 -7.81 -12.05
N LEU A 78 22.66 -8.15 -11.00
CA LEU A 78 23.40 -7.21 -10.16
C LEU A 78 24.80 -6.93 -10.74
#